data_AF-A0A938F6N5-F1
#
_entry.id   AF-A0A938F6N5-F1
#
_cell.length_a   1.000
_cell.length_b   1.000
_cell.length_c   1.000
_cell.angle_alpha   90.00
_cell.angle_beta   90.00
_cell.angle_gamma   90.00
#
_symmetry.space_group_name_H-M   'P 1'
#
loop_
_entity.id
_entity.type
_entity.pdbx_description
1 polymer ?
#
loop_
_entity_poly.entity_id
_entity_poly.type
_entity_poly.pdbx_seq_one_letter_code
_entity_poly.pdbx_strand_id
1 'polypeptide(L)'
;MIAADILTRELLGNFWLRYLHVLAGIAWIGLLYYFNFVQVPGLAAYGDEGKARNITITQIATRALWWFRWAAVATLATGLLIVGVVPNYMKDFLGHEGSTSANAYNAVITVGMVLGITMAANVWMVIWKNQKVVIANAAGVLGGNEPNPDAATAGRRAMLASRQNMIFSVSMLFYMVGAAHYYDGFGWSATSANASTFVLIAVVIGALLQLNALGKFGGIKAGNKTLVIYESHKNAIITSVVLWAVLFVLSIVFMG
;
A
#
# COMPACT_ATOMS: atom_id res chain seq x y z
N MET A 1 8.67 11.10 -35.15
CA MET A 1 8.49 9.92 -34.30
C MET A 1 8.11 8.75 -35.20
N ILE A 2 9.04 7.83 -35.45
CA ILE A 2 8.80 6.59 -36.21
C ILE A 2 8.37 5.46 -35.26
N ALA A 3 7.83 4.36 -35.79
CA ALA A 3 7.36 3.24 -34.98
C ALA A 3 8.45 2.63 -34.07
N ALA A 4 9.74 2.75 -34.42
CA ALA A 4 10.84 2.31 -33.58
C ALA A 4 11.12 3.24 -32.38
N ASP A 5 10.80 4.53 -32.49
CA ASP A 5 11.06 5.53 -31.45
C ASP A 5 10.25 5.25 -30.17
N ILE A 6 9.09 4.56 -30.31
CA ILE A 6 8.20 4.24 -29.19
C ILE A 6 8.77 3.20 -28.21
N LEU A 7 9.77 2.42 -28.66
CA LEU A 7 10.42 1.35 -27.89
C LEU A 7 11.85 1.71 -27.48
N THR A 8 12.27 2.95 -27.69
CA THR A 8 13.56 3.43 -27.15
C THR A 8 13.57 3.26 -25.63
N ARG A 9 14.75 2.95 -25.06
CA ARG A 9 14.90 2.73 -23.61
C ARG A 9 14.35 3.90 -22.78
N GLU A 10 14.52 5.10 -23.31
CA GLU A 10 14.01 6.34 -22.72
C GLU A 10 12.49 6.40 -22.75
N LEU A 11 11.82 6.19 -23.89
CA LEU A 11 10.36 6.26 -23.97
C LEU A 11 9.67 5.09 -23.26
N LEU A 12 10.28 3.90 -23.32
CA LEU A 12 9.82 2.70 -22.62
C LEU A 12 9.78 2.92 -21.10
N GLY A 13 10.88 3.42 -20.53
CA GLY A 13 10.98 3.71 -19.10
C GLY A 13 10.17 4.92 -18.67
N ASN A 14 10.31 6.05 -19.37
CA ASN A 14 9.72 7.31 -18.96
C ASN A 14 8.21 7.38 -19.18
N PHE A 15 7.67 6.72 -20.21
CA PHE A 15 6.24 6.76 -20.47
C PHE A 15 5.56 5.43 -20.23
N TRP A 16 5.91 4.38 -21.00
CA TRP A 16 5.13 3.14 -21.01
C TRP A 16 5.14 2.39 -19.68
N LEU A 17 6.30 2.25 -19.03
CA LEU A 17 6.37 1.60 -17.73
C LEU A 17 5.65 2.41 -16.64
N ARG A 18 5.73 3.74 -16.67
CA ARG A 18 4.96 4.61 -15.75
C ARG A 18 3.46 4.50 -15.99
N TYR A 19 3.02 4.49 -17.24
CA TYR A 19 1.63 4.29 -17.60
C TYR A 19 1.10 2.94 -17.09
N LEU A 20 1.82 1.84 -17.35
CA LEU A 20 1.46 0.52 -16.86
C LEU A 20 1.49 0.44 -15.32
N HIS A 21 2.46 1.11 -14.68
CA HIS A 21 2.55 1.20 -13.23
C HIS A 21 1.31 1.87 -12.64
N VAL A 22 0.88 3.00 -13.22
CA VAL A 22 -0.34 3.71 -12.80
C VAL A 22 -1.58 2.87 -13.05
N LEU A 23 -1.71 2.24 -14.22
CA LEU A 23 -2.85 1.39 -14.56
C LEU A 23 -2.99 0.20 -13.59
N ALA A 24 -1.89 -0.50 -13.31
CA ALA A 24 -1.86 -1.57 -12.33
C ALA A 24 -2.14 -1.05 -10.91
N GLY A 25 -1.59 0.12 -10.57
CA GLY A 25 -1.82 0.80 -9.29
C GLY A 25 -3.29 1.15 -9.06
N ILE A 26 -4.01 1.60 -10.09
CA ILE A 26 -5.46 1.85 -10.03
C ILE A 26 -6.21 0.56 -9.68
N ALA A 27 -5.92 -0.55 -10.35
CA ALA A 27 -6.54 -1.82 -10.05
C ALA A 27 -6.22 -2.30 -8.62
N TRP A 28 -4.96 -2.16 -8.20
CA TRP A 28 -4.51 -2.60 -6.88
C TRP A 28 -5.14 -1.79 -5.74
N ILE A 29 -4.98 -0.47 -5.76
CA ILE A 29 -5.50 0.41 -4.71
C ILE A 29 -7.04 0.52 -4.79
N GLY A 30 -7.63 0.47 -5.98
CA GLY A 30 -9.07 0.39 -6.14
C GLY A 30 -9.66 -0.84 -5.46
N LEU A 31 -9.06 -2.01 -5.62
CA LEU A 31 -9.48 -3.23 -4.93
C LEU A 31 -9.21 -3.16 -3.42
N LEU A 32 -8.13 -2.53 -2.98
CA LEU A 32 -7.87 -2.25 -1.57
C LEU A 32 -9.04 -1.48 -0.96
N TYR A 33 -9.48 -0.40 -1.60
CA TYR A 33 -10.61 0.41 -1.16
C TYR A 33 -11.93 -0.34 -1.23
N TYR A 34 -12.16 -1.13 -2.28
CA TYR A 34 -13.31 -2.03 -2.36
C TYR A 34 -13.38 -2.98 -1.15
N PHE A 35 -12.28 -3.63 -0.78
CA PHE A 35 -12.29 -4.51 0.40
C PHE A 35 -12.58 -3.76 1.68
N ASN A 36 -11.98 -2.58 1.83
CA ASN A 36 -12.03 -1.83 3.07
C ASN A 36 -13.38 -1.11 3.28
N PHE A 37 -13.96 -0.55 2.24
CA PHE A 37 -15.16 0.30 2.30
C PHE A 37 -16.45 -0.44 1.93
N VAL A 38 -16.36 -1.47 1.07
CA VAL A 38 -17.54 -2.15 0.52
C VAL A 38 -17.64 -3.57 1.05
N GLN A 39 -16.64 -4.41 0.76
CA GLN A 39 -16.76 -5.86 1.00
C GLN A 39 -16.81 -6.19 2.49
N VAL A 40 -15.88 -5.67 3.31
CA VAL A 40 -15.84 -6.02 4.75
C VAL A 40 -17.10 -5.54 5.48
N PRO A 41 -17.57 -4.28 5.33
CA PRO A 41 -18.84 -3.86 5.90
C PRO A 41 -20.04 -4.65 5.37
N GLY A 42 -20.09 -4.92 4.06
CA GLY A 42 -21.16 -5.72 3.45
C GLY A 42 -21.20 -7.16 3.97
N LEU A 43 -20.04 -7.79 4.16
CA LEU A 43 -19.95 -9.14 4.75
C LEU A 43 -20.42 -9.18 6.21
N ALA A 44 -20.19 -8.10 6.97
CA ALA A 44 -20.68 -7.98 8.35
C ALA A 44 -22.22 -7.82 8.40
N ALA A 45 -22.81 -7.16 7.40
CA ALA A 45 -24.25 -6.91 7.32
C ALA A 45 -25.10 -8.17 7.08
N TYR A 46 -24.50 -9.30 6.67
CA TYR A 46 -25.23 -10.58 6.56
C TYR A 46 -25.75 -11.11 7.90
N GLY A 47 -25.19 -10.69 9.05
CA GLY A 47 -25.60 -11.19 10.35
C GLY A 47 -25.54 -12.72 10.44
N ASP A 48 -26.68 -13.33 10.74
CA ASP A 48 -26.83 -14.78 10.91
C ASP A 48 -26.95 -15.56 9.58
N GLU A 49 -27.02 -14.87 8.44
CA GLU A 49 -27.08 -15.48 7.10
C GLU A 49 -25.70 -16.02 6.63
N GLY A 50 -25.15 -16.95 7.40
CA GLY A 50 -23.81 -17.51 7.20
C GLY A 50 -23.62 -18.19 5.85
N LYS A 51 -24.68 -18.83 5.32
CA LYS A 51 -24.64 -19.49 4.01
C LYS A 51 -24.44 -18.48 2.88
N ALA A 52 -25.25 -17.41 2.86
CA ALA A 52 -25.14 -16.36 1.85
C ALA A 52 -23.79 -15.65 1.93
N ARG A 53 -23.31 -15.36 3.15
CA ARG A 53 -21.97 -14.80 3.38
C ARG A 53 -20.85 -15.68 2.79
N ASN A 54 -20.91 -17.00 3.02
CA ASN A 54 -19.90 -17.93 2.51
C ASN A 54 -19.95 -18.06 0.99
N ILE A 55 -21.13 -17.98 0.36
CA ILE A 55 -21.27 -17.90 -1.10
C ILE A 55 -20.55 -16.64 -1.63
N THR A 56 -20.77 -15.48 -0.99
CA THR A 56 -20.10 -14.23 -1.38
C THR A 56 -18.58 -14.33 -1.25
N ILE A 57 -18.06 -14.95 -0.17
CA ILE A 57 -16.62 -15.18 0.01
C ILE A 57 -16.07 -16.07 -1.11
N THR A 58 -16.70 -17.21 -1.37
CA THR A 58 -16.21 -18.18 -2.35
C THR A 58 -16.29 -17.66 -3.79
N GLN A 59 -17.36 -16.94 -4.14
CA GLN A 59 -17.58 -16.44 -5.49
C GLN A 59 -16.92 -15.08 -5.75
N ILE A 60 -17.18 -14.07 -4.90
CA ILE A 60 -16.75 -12.70 -5.18
C ILE A 60 -15.36 -12.46 -4.60
N ALA A 61 -15.16 -12.73 -3.31
CA ALA A 61 -13.90 -12.39 -2.64
C ALA A 61 -12.70 -13.13 -3.24
N THR A 62 -12.84 -14.41 -3.61
CA THR A 62 -11.78 -15.18 -4.29
C THR A 62 -11.29 -14.51 -5.57
N ARG A 63 -12.21 -14.04 -6.42
CA ARG A 63 -11.89 -13.39 -7.70
C ARG A 63 -11.25 -12.02 -7.47
N ALA A 64 -11.83 -11.21 -6.58
CA ALA A 64 -11.27 -9.92 -6.21
C ALA A 64 -9.85 -10.05 -5.63
N LEU A 65 -9.61 -11.04 -4.76
CA LEU A 65 -8.30 -11.30 -4.17
C LEU A 65 -7.27 -11.81 -5.19
N TRP A 66 -7.69 -12.48 -6.26
CA TRP A 66 -6.80 -12.85 -7.34
C TRP A 66 -6.29 -11.59 -8.06
N TRP A 67 -7.19 -10.71 -8.49
CA TRP A 67 -6.83 -9.45 -9.15
C TRP A 67 -6.00 -8.56 -8.26
N PHE A 68 -6.37 -8.45 -6.98
CA PHE A 68 -5.65 -7.64 -5.99
C PHE A 68 -4.18 -8.06 -5.85
N ARG A 69 -3.92 -9.38 -5.78
CA ARG A 69 -2.56 -9.92 -5.63
C ARG A 69 -1.69 -9.66 -6.84
N TRP A 70 -2.23 -9.90 -8.03
CA TRP A 70 -1.46 -9.74 -9.26
C TRP A 70 -1.32 -8.28 -9.69
N ALA A 71 -2.31 -7.43 -9.40
CA ALA A 71 -2.18 -5.98 -9.56
C ALA A 71 -1.06 -5.42 -8.65
N ALA A 72 -0.92 -5.93 -7.42
CA ALA A 72 0.19 -5.56 -6.54
C ALA A 72 1.55 -5.96 -7.13
N VAL A 73 1.68 -7.17 -7.67
CA VAL A 73 2.92 -7.63 -8.34
C VAL A 73 3.21 -6.81 -9.59
N ALA A 74 2.21 -6.58 -10.44
CA ALA A 74 2.37 -5.80 -11.67
C ALA A 74 2.81 -4.36 -11.36
N THR A 75 2.23 -3.74 -10.33
CA THR A 75 2.64 -2.40 -9.86
C THR A 75 4.09 -2.42 -9.36
N LEU A 76 4.48 -3.37 -8.50
CA LEU A 76 5.86 -3.46 -8.05
C LEU A 76 6.85 -3.74 -9.18
N ALA A 77 6.54 -4.70 -10.06
CA ALA A 77 7.42 -5.10 -11.15
C ALA A 77 7.66 -3.92 -12.10
N THR A 78 6.61 -3.23 -12.52
CA THR A 78 6.74 -2.03 -13.35
C THR A 78 7.50 -0.90 -12.64
N GLY A 79 7.28 -0.70 -11.34
CA GLY A 79 8.01 0.30 -10.55
C GLY A 79 9.50 0.01 -10.45
N LEU A 80 9.88 -1.24 -10.18
CA LEU A 80 11.28 -1.67 -10.16
C LEU A 80 11.92 -1.61 -11.55
N LEU A 81 11.16 -1.91 -12.60
CA LEU A 81 11.64 -1.78 -13.98
C LEU A 81 11.88 -0.30 -14.36
N ILE A 82 11.07 0.64 -13.88
CA ILE A 82 11.34 2.09 -14.07
C ILE A 82 12.73 2.43 -13.53
N VAL A 83 13.03 1.98 -12.29
CA VAL A 83 14.34 2.18 -11.66
C VAL A 83 15.48 1.56 -12.47
N GLY A 84 15.30 0.36 -13.02
CA GLY A 84 16.35 -0.35 -13.76
C GLY A 84 16.53 0.09 -15.23
N VAL A 85 15.48 0.63 -15.85
CA VAL A 85 15.47 0.96 -17.28
C VAL A 85 15.78 2.43 -17.51
N VAL A 86 15.30 3.35 -16.66
CA VAL A 86 15.54 4.79 -16.79
C VAL A 86 17.02 5.09 -16.53
N PRO A 87 17.75 5.69 -17.49
CA PRO A 87 19.17 5.99 -17.32
C PRO A 87 19.42 6.89 -16.11
N ASN A 88 20.46 6.57 -15.33
CA ASN A 88 20.90 7.35 -14.18
C ASN A 88 19.84 7.55 -13.07
N TYR A 89 18.76 6.78 -13.05
CA TYR A 89 17.68 6.95 -12.05
C TYR A 89 18.21 6.97 -10.61
N MET A 90 19.14 6.06 -10.29
CA MET A 90 19.73 5.94 -8.95
C MET A 90 21.05 6.69 -8.78
N LYS A 91 21.51 7.41 -9.81
CA LYS A 91 22.75 8.19 -9.71
C LYS A 91 22.51 9.34 -8.73
N ASP A 92 23.35 9.42 -7.69
CA ASP A 92 23.30 10.46 -6.66
C ASP A 92 21.91 10.58 -5.98
N PHE A 93 21.14 9.48 -5.91
CA PHE A 93 19.70 9.45 -5.60
C PHE A 93 19.30 10.13 -4.28
N LEU A 94 20.18 10.36 -3.32
CA LEU A 94 19.92 11.26 -2.19
C LEU A 94 21.18 12.05 -1.81
N GLY A 95 22.12 12.18 -2.76
CA GLY A 95 23.49 12.65 -2.53
C GLY A 95 23.89 13.83 -3.39
N HIS A 96 22.94 14.55 -4.01
CA HIS A 96 23.28 15.75 -4.76
C HIS A 96 23.89 16.79 -3.82
N GLU A 97 24.98 17.42 -4.25
CA GLU A 97 25.66 18.45 -3.48
C GLU A 97 24.77 19.69 -3.29
N GLY A 98 24.82 20.28 -2.10
CA GLY A 98 24.04 21.47 -1.75
C GLY A 98 22.55 21.20 -1.50
N SER A 99 21.76 22.28 -1.44
CA SER A 99 20.30 22.20 -1.36
C SER A 99 19.72 22.18 -2.77
N THR A 100 19.05 21.08 -3.15
CA THR A 100 18.54 20.90 -4.52
C THR A 100 17.12 20.34 -4.51
N SER A 101 16.36 20.63 -5.57
CA SER A 101 15.04 20.03 -5.80
C SER A 101 15.13 18.53 -6.05
N ALA A 102 16.22 18.05 -6.65
CA ALA A 102 16.46 16.63 -6.89
C ALA A 102 16.49 15.82 -5.59
N ASN A 103 17.15 16.31 -4.54
CA ASN A 103 17.15 15.65 -3.23
C ASN A 103 15.74 15.63 -2.60
N ALA A 104 14.97 16.72 -2.71
CA ALA A 104 13.60 16.78 -2.21
C ALA A 104 12.67 15.80 -2.95
N TYR A 105 12.72 15.80 -4.28
CA TYR A 105 12.03 14.85 -5.16
C TYR A 105 12.37 13.40 -4.78
N ASN A 106 13.66 13.09 -4.66
CA ASN A 106 14.11 11.73 -4.38
C ASN A 106 13.72 11.27 -2.96
N ALA A 107 13.66 12.18 -1.99
CA ALA A 107 13.22 11.86 -0.63
C ALA A 107 11.75 11.44 -0.61
N VAL A 108 10.87 12.23 -1.23
CA VAL A 108 9.43 11.92 -1.24
C VAL A 108 9.11 10.68 -2.06
N ILE A 109 9.73 10.49 -3.23
CA ILE A 109 9.51 9.27 -4.02
C ILE A 109 9.99 8.03 -3.25
N THR A 110 11.09 8.13 -2.49
CA THR A 110 11.57 7.06 -1.63
C THR A 110 10.55 6.68 -0.55
N VAL A 111 9.94 7.67 0.12
CA VAL A 111 8.88 7.42 1.10
C VAL A 111 7.70 6.69 0.43
N GLY A 112 7.25 7.16 -0.73
CA GLY A 112 6.22 6.48 -1.51
C GLY A 112 6.61 5.02 -1.83
N MET A 113 7.86 4.78 -2.25
CA MET A 113 8.34 3.46 -2.66
C MET A 113 8.36 2.49 -1.49
N VAL A 114 8.89 2.91 -0.33
CA VAL A 114 8.95 2.05 0.86
C VAL A 114 7.56 1.69 1.36
N LEU A 115 6.63 2.65 1.39
CA LEU A 115 5.25 2.37 1.78
C LEU A 115 4.59 1.39 0.79
N GLY A 116 4.75 1.61 -0.52
CA GLY A 116 4.22 0.73 -1.56
C GLY A 116 4.79 -0.70 -1.51
N ILE A 117 6.10 -0.85 -1.34
CA ILE A 117 6.76 -2.16 -1.19
C ILE A 117 6.27 -2.87 0.06
N THR A 118 6.17 -2.16 1.19
CA THR A 118 5.62 -2.70 2.44
C THR A 118 4.17 -3.18 2.25
N MET A 119 3.36 -2.40 1.55
CA MET A 119 1.98 -2.75 1.25
C MET A 119 1.88 -4.01 0.39
N ALA A 120 2.70 -4.15 -0.66
CA ALA A 120 2.73 -5.35 -1.49
C ALA A 120 3.21 -6.57 -0.71
N ALA A 121 4.20 -6.41 0.18
CA ALA A 121 4.62 -7.46 1.10
C ALA A 121 3.45 -7.91 1.99
N ASN A 122 2.65 -6.98 2.53
CA ASN A 122 1.43 -7.33 3.27
C ASN A 122 0.45 -8.15 2.43
N VAL A 123 0.23 -7.79 1.16
CA VAL A 123 -0.67 -8.52 0.24
C VAL A 123 -0.30 -10.00 0.15
N TRP A 124 0.98 -10.30 -0.11
CA TRP A 124 1.43 -11.66 -0.37
C TRP A 124 1.80 -12.45 0.89
N MET A 125 2.48 -11.79 1.83
CA MET A 125 3.04 -12.46 3.01
C MET A 125 2.04 -12.60 4.15
N VAL A 126 1.02 -11.73 4.23
CA VAL A 126 0.06 -11.71 5.33
C VAL A 126 -1.36 -11.93 4.84
N ILE A 127 -1.89 -11.03 4.00
CA ILE A 127 -3.29 -11.04 3.57
C ILE A 127 -3.61 -12.35 2.84
N TRP A 128 -2.85 -12.69 1.79
CA TRP A 128 -3.12 -13.89 1.01
C TRP A 128 -3.02 -15.18 1.82
N LYS A 129 -1.98 -15.34 2.63
CA LYS A 129 -1.80 -16.55 3.46
C LYS A 129 -3.01 -16.80 4.37
N ASN A 130 -3.51 -15.75 5.01
CA ASN A 130 -4.66 -15.84 5.90
C ASN A 130 -5.99 -15.95 5.13
N GLN A 131 -6.15 -15.26 4.00
CA GLN A 131 -7.35 -15.35 3.17
C GLN A 131 -7.54 -16.75 2.57
N LYS A 132 -6.47 -17.50 2.29
CA LYS A 132 -6.59 -18.91 1.91
C LYS A 132 -7.34 -19.73 2.96
N VAL A 133 -7.05 -19.51 4.25
CA VAL A 133 -7.73 -20.20 5.36
C VAL A 133 -9.21 -19.81 5.40
N VAL A 134 -9.51 -18.51 5.28
CA VAL A 134 -10.90 -18.01 5.29
C VAL A 134 -11.71 -18.55 4.12
N ILE A 135 -11.14 -18.57 2.91
CA ILE A 135 -11.81 -19.08 1.71
C ILE A 135 -12.01 -20.59 1.81
N ALA A 136 -10.99 -21.35 2.22
CA ALA A 136 -11.09 -22.79 2.40
C ALA A 136 -12.16 -23.14 3.45
N ASN A 137 -12.21 -22.40 4.56
CA ASN A 137 -13.28 -22.53 5.55
C ASN A 137 -14.66 -22.28 4.96
N ALA A 138 -14.85 -21.17 4.23
CA ALA A 138 -16.13 -20.83 3.63
C ALA A 138 -16.61 -21.91 2.64
N ALA A 139 -15.70 -22.45 1.81
CA ALA A 139 -16.01 -23.54 0.89
C ALA A 139 -16.33 -24.85 1.63
N GLY A 140 -15.56 -25.18 2.68
CA GLY A 140 -15.79 -26.37 3.51
C GLY A 140 -17.15 -26.35 4.19
N VAL A 141 -17.51 -25.24 4.83
CA VAL A 141 -18.81 -25.08 5.49
C VAL A 141 -19.97 -25.19 4.49
N LEU A 142 -19.82 -24.65 3.27
CA LEU A 142 -20.82 -24.84 2.21
C LEU A 142 -20.95 -26.30 1.75
N GLY A 143 -19.87 -27.07 1.86
CA GLY A 143 -19.84 -28.52 1.58
C GLY A 143 -20.31 -29.40 2.74
N GLY A 144 -20.75 -28.81 3.86
CA GLY A 144 -21.23 -29.54 5.04
C GLY A 144 -20.14 -29.93 6.04
N ASN A 145 -18.91 -29.43 5.90
CA ASN A 145 -17.85 -29.64 6.88
C ASN A 145 -17.98 -28.70 8.08
N GLU A 146 -17.43 -29.13 9.22
CA GLU A 146 -17.35 -28.29 10.42
C GLU A 146 -16.51 -27.01 10.18
N PRO A 147 -16.89 -25.86 10.77
CA PRO A 147 -16.10 -24.64 10.68
C PRO A 147 -14.70 -24.79 11.26
N ASN A 148 -13.70 -24.32 10.53
CA ASN A 148 -12.31 -24.27 10.99
C ASN A 148 -12.17 -23.24 12.13
N PRO A 149 -11.71 -23.65 13.33
CA PRO A 149 -11.58 -22.75 14.48
C PRO A 149 -10.58 -21.60 14.26
N ASP A 150 -9.59 -21.78 13.39
CA ASP A 150 -8.57 -20.77 13.09
C ASP A 150 -9.04 -19.71 12.09
N ALA A 151 -10.16 -19.92 11.40
CA ALA A 151 -10.62 -19.05 10.32
C ALA A 151 -10.89 -17.61 10.79
N ALA A 152 -11.45 -17.44 12.00
CA ALA A 152 -11.70 -16.13 12.58
C ALA A 152 -10.39 -15.37 12.85
N THR A 153 -9.40 -16.06 13.42
CA THR A 153 -8.07 -15.49 13.71
C THR A 153 -7.33 -15.13 12.43
N ALA A 154 -7.41 -15.98 11.40
CA ALA A 154 -6.84 -15.69 10.09
C ALA A 154 -7.51 -14.46 9.46
N GLY A 155 -8.85 -14.40 9.45
CA GLY A 155 -9.61 -13.26 8.96
C GLY A 155 -9.21 -11.95 9.66
N ARG A 156 -9.03 -11.99 10.99
CA ARG A 156 -8.56 -10.85 11.78
C ARG A 156 -7.17 -10.37 11.33
N ARG A 157 -6.20 -11.27 11.16
CA ARG A 157 -4.85 -10.92 10.68
C ARG A 157 -4.88 -10.29 9.29
N ALA A 158 -5.67 -10.85 8.37
CA ALA A 158 -5.82 -10.30 7.02
C ALA A 158 -6.46 -8.91 7.05
N MET A 159 -7.47 -8.70 7.91
CA MET A 159 -8.18 -7.44 8.03
C MET A 159 -7.26 -6.33 8.57
N LEU A 160 -6.51 -6.59 9.65
CA LEU A 160 -5.56 -5.61 10.21
C LEU A 160 -4.50 -5.18 9.19
N ALA A 161 -3.90 -6.14 8.47
CA ALA A 161 -2.94 -5.83 7.42
C ALA A 161 -3.57 -5.06 6.24
N SER A 162 -4.81 -5.36 5.87
CA SER A 162 -5.55 -4.62 4.84
C SER A 162 -5.84 -3.18 5.27
N ARG A 163 -6.21 -2.95 6.52
CA ARG A 163 -6.41 -1.60 7.09
C ARG A 163 -5.11 -0.82 7.14
N GLN A 164 -4.00 -1.46 7.49
CA GLN A 164 -2.68 -0.82 7.44
C GLN A 164 -2.29 -0.42 6.01
N ASN A 165 -2.56 -1.28 5.03
CA ASN A 165 -2.36 -0.91 3.63
C ASN A 165 -3.20 0.30 3.24
N MET A 166 -4.45 0.37 3.70
CA MET A 166 -5.31 1.52 3.45
C MET A 166 -4.76 2.80 4.12
N ILE A 167 -4.24 2.69 5.35
CA ILE A 167 -3.58 3.81 6.04
C ILE A 167 -2.38 4.33 5.24
N PHE A 168 -1.51 3.44 4.77
CA PHE A 168 -0.36 3.83 3.97
C PHE A 168 -0.72 4.36 2.58
N SER A 169 -1.81 3.88 1.98
CA SER A 169 -2.13 4.19 0.58
C SER A 169 -2.28 5.68 0.29
N VAL A 170 -2.80 6.47 1.24
CA VAL A 170 -3.01 7.92 1.05
C VAL A 170 -1.67 8.65 0.94
N SER A 171 -0.77 8.44 1.92
CA SER A 171 0.56 9.06 1.90
C SER A 171 1.41 8.53 0.75
N MET A 172 1.34 7.22 0.49
CA MET A 172 2.05 6.59 -0.62
C MET A 172 1.66 7.21 -1.96
N LEU A 173 0.36 7.30 -2.26
CA LEU A 173 -0.13 7.92 -3.51
C LEU A 173 0.24 9.39 -3.59
N PHE A 174 0.06 10.14 -2.49
CA PHE A 174 0.40 11.56 -2.45
C PHE A 174 1.87 11.79 -2.80
N TYR A 175 2.80 11.02 -2.24
CA TYR A 175 4.22 11.21 -2.52
C TYR A 175 4.65 10.67 -3.89
N MET A 176 4.03 9.59 -4.36
CA MET A 176 4.27 9.07 -5.71
C MET A 176 3.85 10.05 -6.81
N VAL A 177 2.69 10.69 -6.65
CA VAL A 177 2.20 11.72 -7.58
C VAL A 177 2.91 13.04 -7.33
N GLY A 178 3.02 13.43 -6.07
CA GLY A 178 3.58 14.71 -5.63
C GLY A 178 5.06 14.86 -5.98
N ALA A 179 5.83 13.79 -6.04
CA ALA A 179 7.23 13.84 -6.48
C ALA A 179 7.34 14.61 -7.81
N ALA A 180 6.65 14.15 -8.85
CA ALA A 180 6.73 14.72 -10.19
C ALA A 180 5.90 16.00 -10.42
N HIS A 181 4.93 16.29 -9.53
CA HIS A 181 3.94 17.35 -9.78
C HIS A 181 3.89 18.43 -8.70
N TYR A 182 4.67 18.30 -7.63
CA TYR A 182 4.66 19.22 -6.51
C TYR A 182 6.05 19.48 -5.93
N TYR A 183 6.84 18.43 -5.70
CA TYR A 183 8.22 18.59 -5.19
C TYR A 183 9.22 18.92 -6.30
N ASP A 184 8.87 18.65 -7.57
CA ASP A 184 9.60 19.12 -8.74
C ASP A 184 8.95 20.39 -9.31
N GLY A 185 9.44 21.57 -8.89
CA GLY A 185 9.07 22.85 -9.50
C GLY A 185 8.39 23.91 -8.61
N PHE A 186 8.03 23.59 -7.36
CA PHE A 186 7.38 24.55 -6.43
C PHE A 186 8.30 25.08 -5.33
N GLY A 187 9.59 25.26 -5.62
CA GLY A 187 10.55 25.85 -4.68
C GLY A 187 11.08 24.91 -3.58
N TRP A 188 10.63 23.65 -3.57
CA TRP A 188 11.14 22.62 -2.67
C TRP A 188 12.62 22.33 -2.95
N SER A 189 13.43 22.32 -1.91
CA SER A 189 14.84 21.95 -2.00
C SER A 189 15.34 21.34 -0.70
N ALA A 190 16.27 20.41 -0.79
CA ALA A 190 16.83 19.78 0.40
C ALA A 190 18.33 19.52 0.24
N THR A 191 19.06 19.66 1.34
CA THR A 191 20.37 19.03 1.48
C THR A 191 20.21 17.52 1.56
N SER A 192 21.25 16.76 1.20
CA SER A 192 21.28 15.30 1.37
C SER A 192 20.93 14.86 2.81
N ALA A 193 21.42 15.60 3.80
CA ALA A 193 21.16 15.33 5.21
C ALA A 193 19.68 15.51 5.58
N ASN A 194 19.05 16.61 5.17
CA ASN A 194 17.64 16.87 5.45
C ASN A 194 16.73 15.86 4.73
N ALA A 195 17.00 15.60 3.45
CA ALA A 195 16.29 14.60 2.65
C ALA A 195 16.33 13.21 3.31
N SER A 196 17.53 12.77 3.71
CA SER A 196 17.71 11.48 4.39
C SER A 196 17.04 11.43 5.76
N THR A 197 17.07 12.53 6.51
CA THR A 197 16.42 12.65 7.82
C THR A 197 14.90 12.51 7.69
N PHE A 198 14.30 13.21 6.73
CA PHE A 198 12.87 13.07 6.42
C PHE A 198 12.50 11.62 6.08
N VAL A 199 13.25 10.98 5.17
CA VAL A 199 13.03 9.58 4.79
C VAL A 199 13.11 8.67 6.02
N LEU A 200 14.15 8.82 6.85
CA LEU A 200 14.34 8.00 8.04
C LEU A 200 13.17 8.10 9.01
N ILE A 201 12.71 9.33 9.32
CA ILE A 201 11.57 9.54 10.22
C ILE A 201 10.30 8.90 9.63
N ALA A 202 10.04 9.09 8.33
CA ALA A 202 8.90 8.51 7.66
C ALA A 202 8.92 6.97 7.69
N VAL A 203 10.09 6.35 7.46
CA VAL A 203 10.28 4.90 7.53
C VAL A 203 10.07 4.39 8.95
N VAL A 204 10.57 5.09 9.97
CA VAL A 204 10.38 4.69 11.38
C VAL A 204 8.90 4.74 11.77
N ILE A 205 8.19 5.82 11.44
CA ILE A 205 6.74 5.94 11.68
C ILE A 205 5.99 4.82 10.96
N GLY A 206 6.30 4.59 9.69
CA GLY A 206 5.74 3.49 8.90
C GLY A 206 6.00 2.13 9.53
N ALA A 207 7.23 1.84 9.94
CA ALA A 207 7.61 0.59 10.58
C ALA A 207 6.84 0.36 11.89
N LEU A 208 6.67 1.39 12.72
CA LEU A 208 5.90 1.29 13.96
C LEU A 208 4.43 0.94 13.68
N LEU A 209 3.79 1.63 12.73
CA LEU A 209 2.42 1.32 12.32
C LEU A 209 2.32 -0.11 11.75
N GLN A 210 3.26 -0.50 10.91
CA GLN A 210 3.31 -1.84 10.34
C GLN A 210 3.47 -2.92 11.42
N LEU A 211 4.37 -2.74 12.38
CA LEU A 211 4.57 -3.67 13.50
C LEU A 211 3.31 -3.77 14.39
N ASN A 212 2.61 -2.66 14.60
CA ASN A 212 1.34 -2.63 15.32
C ASN A 212 0.29 -3.49 14.61
N ALA A 213 0.07 -3.30 13.31
CA ALA A 213 -0.88 -4.08 12.51
C ALA A 213 -0.55 -5.59 12.49
N LEU A 214 0.73 -5.96 12.62
CA LEU A 214 1.19 -7.34 12.74
C LEU A 214 1.04 -7.93 14.16
N GLY A 215 0.51 -7.15 15.10
CA GLY A 215 0.25 -7.54 16.49
C GLY A 215 1.49 -7.56 17.36
N LYS A 216 2.56 -6.84 17.01
CA LYS A 216 3.79 -6.79 17.81
C LYS A 216 3.65 -5.94 19.08
N PHE A 217 2.59 -5.11 19.16
CA PHE A 217 2.26 -4.32 20.35
C PHE A 217 0.94 -4.82 20.96
N GLY A 218 1.03 -5.79 21.88
CA GLY A 218 -0.13 -6.30 22.61
C GLY A 218 -0.98 -7.35 21.88
N GLY A 219 -0.54 -7.86 20.72
CA GLY A 219 -1.24 -8.90 19.97
C GLY A 219 -2.37 -8.37 19.07
N ILE A 220 -3.16 -9.29 18.50
CA ILE A 220 -4.20 -8.99 17.48
C ILE A 220 -5.65 -9.06 17.99
N LYS A 221 -5.83 -9.40 19.28
CA LYS A 221 -7.15 -9.60 19.89
C LYS A 221 -7.95 -8.29 19.88
N ALA A 222 -9.26 -8.39 19.68
CA ALA A 222 -10.16 -7.26 19.83
C ALA A 222 -10.07 -6.71 21.27
N GLY A 223 -10.13 -5.38 21.41
CA GLY A 223 -9.97 -4.70 22.70
C GLY A 223 -8.53 -4.28 23.03
N ASN A 224 -7.54 -4.67 22.23
CA ASN A 224 -6.21 -4.08 22.32
C ASN A 224 -6.27 -2.59 21.90
N LYS A 225 -5.98 -1.69 22.85
CA LYS A 225 -6.07 -0.23 22.65
C LYS A 225 -5.14 0.28 21.54
N THR A 226 -4.05 -0.42 21.24
CA THR A 226 -3.12 -0.03 20.17
C THR A 226 -3.71 -0.27 18.78
N LEU A 227 -4.75 -1.10 18.65
CA LEU A 227 -5.38 -1.45 17.38
C LEU A 227 -6.58 -0.56 17.01
N VAL A 228 -6.95 0.42 17.84
CA VAL A 228 -8.12 1.29 17.63
C VAL A 228 -8.13 1.92 16.24
N ILE A 229 -6.97 2.27 15.71
CA ILE A 229 -6.79 2.85 14.37
C ILE A 229 -7.20 1.89 13.22
N TYR A 230 -7.28 0.58 13.47
CA TYR A 230 -7.66 -0.45 12.49
C TYR A 230 -9.07 -1.00 12.68
N GLU A 231 -9.67 -0.84 13.86
CA GLU A 231 -10.93 -1.51 14.23
C GLU A 231 -12.10 -1.14 13.33
N SER A 232 -12.08 0.05 12.73
CA SER A 232 -13.09 0.47 11.76
C SER A 232 -12.43 1.08 10.52
N HIS A 233 -13.13 1.01 9.39
CA HIS A 233 -12.71 1.71 8.18
C HIS A 233 -12.65 3.23 8.39
N LYS A 234 -13.55 3.79 9.22
CA LYS A 234 -13.55 5.22 9.57
C LYS A 234 -12.28 5.62 10.31
N ASN A 235 -11.89 4.84 11.33
CA ASN A 235 -10.66 5.11 12.09
C ASN A 235 -9.42 4.99 11.20
N ALA A 236 -9.41 4.00 10.31
CA ALA A 236 -8.32 3.82 9.38
C ALA A 236 -8.25 4.99 8.35
N ILE A 237 -9.38 5.57 7.94
CA ILE A 237 -9.42 6.75 7.06
C ILE A 237 -8.88 7.99 7.80
N ILE A 238 -9.34 8.22 9.03
CA ILE A 238 -8.82 9.32 9.84
C ILE A 238 -7.31 9.17 10.02
N THR A 239 -6.86 7.96 10.34
CA THR A 239 -5.43 7.66 10.54
C THR A 239 -4.63 7.83 9.25
N SER A 240 -5.18 7.50 8.08
CA SER A 240 -4.49 7.71 6.79
C SER A 240 -4.26 9.19 6.49
N VAL A 241 -5.27 10.03 6.79
CA VAL A 241 -5.18 11.49 6.64
C VAL A 241 -4.22 12.08 7.67
N VAL A 242 -4.27 11.63 8.92
CA VAL A 242 -3.34 12.08 9.97
C VAL A 242 -1.91 11.71 9.62
N LEU A 243 -1.65 10.47 9.16
CA LEU A 243 -0.32 10.06 8.72
C LEU A 243 0.16 10.96 7.57
N TRP A 244 -0.67 11.19 6.56
CA TRP A 244 -0.34 12.10 5.47
C TRP A 244 -0.01 13.51 5.97
N ALA A 245 -0.84 14.09 6.83
CA ALA A 245 -0.63 15.42 7.37
C ALA A 245 0.67 15.53 8.18
N VAL A 246 0.96 14.53 9.02
CA VAL A 246 2.22 14.47 9.79
C VAL A 246 3.42 14.42 8.84
N LEU A 247 3.41 13.52 7.87
CA LEU A 247 4.51 13.42 6.91
C LEU A 247 4.63 14.68 6.05
N PHE A 248 3.51 15.31 5.69
CA PHE A 248 3.51 16.55 4.91
C PHE A 248 4.10 17.73 5.69
N VAL A 249 3.77 17.86 6.98
CA VAL A 249 4.41 18.87 7.84
C VAL A 249 5.90 18.59 7.98
N LEU A 250 6.31 17.33 8.14
CA LEU A 250 7.73 16.98 8.16
C LEU A 250 8.42 17.33 6.84
N SER A 251 7.78 17.12 5.68
CA SER A 251 8.38 17.51 4.41
C SER A 251 8.56 19.02 4.30
N ILE A 252 7.60 19.83 4.76
CA ILE A 252 7.77 21.30 4.88
C ILE A 252 8.98 21.63 5.75
N VAL A 253 9.09 21.04 6.94
CA VAL A 253 10.15 21.37 7.90
C VAL A 253 11.56 21.05 7.36
N PHE A 254 11.71 19.94 6.63
CA PHE A 254 13.03 19.51 6.16
C PHE A 254 13.39 20.00 4.76
N MET A 255 12.39 20.32 3.92
CA MET A 255 12.59 20.50 2.47
C MET A 255 11.83 21.69 1.86
N GLY A 256 10.97 22.37 2.64
CA GLY A 256 10.17 23.51 2.21
C GLY A 256 10.82 24.86 2.47
#